data_AF-A0A0J6G222-F1
#
_entry.id   AF-A0A0J6G222-F1
#
_cell.length_a   1.000
_cell.length_b   1.000
_cell.length_c   1.000
_cell.angle_alpha   90.00
_cell.angle_beta   90.00
_cell.angle_gamma   90.00
#
_symmetry.space_group_name_H-M   'P 1'
#
loop_
_entity.id
_entity.type
_entity.pdbx_description
1 polymer ?
#
loop_
_entity_poly.entity_id
_entity_poly.type
_entity_poly.pdbx_seq_one_letter_code
_entity_poly.pdbx_strand_id
1 'polypeptide(L)'
;MKFANTPQGIDVAAATPAECKTFCGYNGDFEAPYLRVKDGCGRDALDRTRTTFKRLYDAKDYKAALATLSPVVPSCLPTLEWEDEGAIRNDLAITQYKNGLYAQCLATLDKYAEDAAKDDDAAVEGWTPMLADRYLAIVRAARTNIGLCRKGATKK
;
A
#
# COMPACT_ATOMS: atom_id res chain seq x y z
N MET A 1 -17.49 13.76 20.77
CA MET A 1 -16.17 13.21 20.39
C MET A 1 -15.24 13.33 21.59
N LYS A 2 -14.39 12.34 21.82
CA LYS A 2 -13.38 12.31 22.87
C LYS A 2 -12.00 12.19 22.23
N PHE A 3 -11.03 12.93 22.76
CA PHE A 3 -9.66 12.93 22.29
C PHE A 3 -8.74 12.52 23.43
N ALA A 4 -7.83 11.58 23.18
CA ALA A 4 -6.78 11.21 24.10
C ALA A 4 -5.41 11.35 23.41
N ASN A 5 -4.50 12.10 24.02
CA ASN A 5 -3.14 12.21 23.49
C ASN A 5 -2.39 10.89 23.71
N THR A 6 -1.67 10.45 22.68
CA THR A 6 -0.73 9.33 22.76
C THR A 6 0.67 9.79 22.37
N PRO A 7 1.74 9.05 22.69
CA PRO A 7 3.08 9.39 22.22
C PRO A 7 3.19 9.49 20.70
N GLN A 8 2.34 8.78 19.96
CA GLN A 8 2.36 8.68 18.49
C GLN A 8 1.34 9.59 17.81
N GLY A 9 0.39 10.19 18.54
CA GLY A 9 -0.73 10.90 17.93
C GLY A 9 -1.87 11.22 18.89
N ILE A 10 -3.10 11.10 18.38
CA ILE A 10 -4.33 11.32 19.14
C ILE A 10 -5.27 10.15 18.87
N ASP A 11 -5.75 9.50 19.93
CA ASP A 11 -6.85 8.56 19.83
C ASP A 11 -8.16 9.32 19.85
N VAL A 12 -9.02 9.00 18.88
CA VAL A 12 -10.33 9.60 18.72
C VAL A 12 -11.39 8.53 18.99
N ALA A 13 -12.34 8.85 19.86
CA ALA A 13 -13.50 8.02 20.13
C ALA A 13 -14.79 8.84 20.06
N ALA A 14 -15.91 8.18 19.76
CA ALA A 14 -17.21 8.80 19.82
C ALA A 14 -17.59 9.05 21.28
N ALA A 15 -18.21 10.20 21.56
CA ALA A 15 -18.79 10.42 22.88
C ALA A 15 -20.08 9.60 23.05
N THR A 16 -20.77 9.31 21.93
CA THR A 16 -21.94 8.43 21.88
C THR A 16 -21.95 7.60 20.59
N PRO A 17 -22.53 6.38 20.59
CA PRO A 17 -22.58 5.54 19.38
C PRO A 17 -23.32 6.15 18.17
N ALA A 18 -24.16 7.17 18.38
CA ALA A 18 -24.94 7.80 17.32
C ALA A 18 -24.26 9.04 16.70
N GLU A 19 -23.12 9.48 17.25
CA GLU A 19 -22.52 10.78 16.93
C GLU A 19 -22.02 10.86 15.47
N CYS A 20 -21.42 9.78 14.95
CA CYS A 20 -20.96 9.74 13.56
C CYS A 20 -22.11 9.56 12.58
N LYS A 21 -23.19 8.88 12.95
CA LYS A 21 -24.26 8.46 12.02
C LYS A 21 -24.85 9.61 11.20
N THR A 22 -24.98 10.79 11.80
CA THR A 22 -25.54 11.99 11.15
C THR A 22 -24.59 12.61 10.10
N PHE A 23 -23.26 12.51 10.31
CA PHE A 23 -22.27 13.21 9.49
C PHE A 23 -21.44 12.27 8.59
N CYS A 24 -21.26 11.02 9.02
CA CYS A 24 -20.42 10.00 8.38
C CYS A 24 -21.23 9.00 7.55
N GLY A 25 -22.57 9.03 7.68
CA GLY A 25 -23.45 8.00 7.12
C GLY A 25 -23.35 6.67 7.89
N TYR A 26 -23.90 5.60 7.32
CA TYR A 26 -23.99 4.30 7.99
C TYR A 26 -22.69 3.48 7.94
N ASN A 27 -21.81 3.77 6.98
CA ASN A 27 -20.57 3.02 6.72
C ASN A 27 -19.31 3.83 7.03
N GLY A 28 -19.46 5.04 7.58
CA GLY A 28 -18.35 5.92 7.94
C GLY A 28 -18.16 5.95 9.45
N ASP A 29 -16.91 6.02 9.86
CA ASP A 29 -16.50 6.19 11.24
C ASP A 29 -15.33 7.19 11.32
N PHE A 30 -15.20 7.87 12.46
CA PHE A 30 -14.04 8.69 12.80
C PHE A 30 -13.22 8.08 13.95
N GLU A 31 -13.70 7.00 14.57
CA GLU A 31 -13.01 6.36 15.68
C GLU A 31 -11.76 5.63 15.20
N ALA A 32 -10.60 6.25 15.44
CA ALA A 32 -9.32 5.72 15.00
C ALA A 32 -8.17 6.37 15.78
N PRO A 33 -6.98 5.74 15.78
CA PRO A 33 -5.74 6.43 16.11
C PRO A 33 -5.31 7.35 14.96
N TYR A 34 -5.13 8.64 15.26
CA TYR A 34 -4.63 9.65 14.32
C TYR A 34 -3.15 9.85 14.56
N LEU A 35 -2.33 9.16 13.78
CA LEU A 35 -0.87 9.15 13.95
C LEU A 35 -0.22 10.40 13.36
N ARG A 36 0.83 10.88 14.03
CA ARG A 36 1.73 11.88 13.44
C ARG A 36 2.51 11.23 12.32
N VAL A 37 2.42 11.82 11.13
CA VAL A 37 3.20 11.38 9.98
C VAL A 37 4.68 11.66 10.26
N LYS A 38 5.51 10.63 10.13
CA LYS A 38 6.97 10.74 10.25
C LYS A 38 7.50 11.64 9.13
N ASP A 39 8.56 12.39 9.41
CA ASP A 39 9.27 13.16 8.39
C ASP A 39 9.67 12.26 7.21
N GLY A 40 9.35 12.72 5.99
CA GLY A 40 9.55 11.97 4.75
C GLY A 40 8.39 11.04 4.35
N CYS A 41 7.41 10.81 5.23
CA CYS A 41 6.22 10.00 4.94
C CYS A 41 4.96 10.83 4.62
N GLY A 42 5.07 12.16 4.64
CA GLY A 42 4.01 13.06 4.19
C GLY A 42 3.75 12.92 2.70
N ARG A 43 2.53 13.22 2.26
CA ARG A 43 2.08 13.08 0.87
C ARG A 43 3.05 13.69 -0.14
N ASP A 44 3.44 14.95 0.04
CA ASP A 44 4.39 15.62 -0.86
C ASP A 44 5.76 14.94 -0.92
N ALA A 45 6.22 14.36 0.19
CA ALA A 45 7.50 13.65 0.25
C ALA A 45 7.41 12.28 -0.45
N LEU A 46 6.30 11.58 -0.27
CA LEU A 46 6.00 10.34 -1.00
C LEU A 46 5.89 10.61 -2.50
N ASP A 47 5.19 11.66 -2.92
CA ASP A 47 5.04 12.04 -4.33
C ASP A 47 6.38 12.36 -4.99
N ARG A 48 7.26 13.10 -4.29
CA ARG A 48 8.64 13.36 -4.76
C ARG A 48 9.45 12.07 -4.87
N THR A 49 9.33 11.18 -3.88
CA THR A 49 10.00 9.88 -3.88
C THR A 49 9.54 9.03 -5.06
N ARG A 50 8.23 8.91 -5.28
CA ARG A 50 7.65 8.14 -6.39
C ARG A 50 7.97 8.73 -7.75
N THR A 51 8.00 10.05 -7.89
CA THR A 51 8.43 10.73 -9.12
C THR A 51 9.89 10.41 -9.44
N THR A 52 10.77 10.45 -8.42
CA THR A 52 12.19 10.13 -8.57
C THR A 52 12.38 8.65 -8.93
N PHE A 53 11.68 7.76 -8.21
CA PHE A 53 11.63 6.33 -8.51
C PHE A 53 11.23 6.07 -9.96
N LYS A 54 10.12 6.65 -10.42
CA LYS A 54 9.61 6.46 -11.78
C LYS A 54 10.63 6.89 -12.82
N ARG A 55 11.26 8.05 -12.65
CA ARG A 55 12.32 8.54 -13.55
C ARG A 55 13.48 7.55 -13.64
N LEU A 56 13.95 7.01 -12.51
CA LEU A 56 15.04 6.04 -12.46
C LEU A 56 14.64 4.69 -13.10
N TYR A 57 13.43 4.23 -12.80
CA TYR A 57 12.88 3.00 -13.36
C TYR A 57 12.72 3.09 -14.88
N ASP A 58 12.17 4.19 -15.39
CA ASP A 58 11.98 4.43 -16.82
C ASP A 58 13.35 4.54 -17.55
N ALA A 59 14.37 5.05 -16.88
CA ALA A 59 15.76 5.04 -17.34
C ALA A 59 16.46 3.66 -17.22
N LYS A 60 15.76 2.64 -16.71
CA LYS A 60 16.24 1.29 -16.44
C LYS A 60 17.39 1.21 -15.41
N ASP A 61 17.59 2.26 -14.62
CA ASP A 61 18.48 2.23 -13.46
C ASP A 61 17.73 1.58 -12.28
N TYR A 62 17.49 0.27 -12.42
CA TYR A 62 16.67 -0.47 -11.46
C TYR A 62 17.34 -0.56 -10.07
N LYS A 63 18.67 -0.44 -9.99
CA LYS A 63 19.38 -0.45 -8.72
C LYS A 63 19.13 0.85 -7.96
N ALA A 64 19.26 2.00 -8.62
CA ALA A 64 18.94 3.29 -8.00
C ALA A 64 17.43 3.44 -7.73
N ALA A 65 16.57 2.97 -8.63
CA ALA A 65 15.12 2.95 -8.41
C ALA A 65 14.78 2.15 -7.14
N LEU A 66 15.35 0.94 -6.99
CA LEU A 66 15.15 0.11 -5.81
C LEU A 66 15.61 0.83 -4.53
N ALA A 67 16.82 1.41 -4.54
CA ALA A 67 17.35 2.14 -3.38
C ALA A 67 16.48 3.34 -2.98
N THR A 68 15.85 3.99 -3.96
CA THR A 68 14.95 5.14 -3.74
C THR A 68 13.66 4.74 -3.03
N LEU A 69 13.03 3.63 -3.45
CA LEU A 69 11.69 3.26 -2.98
C LEU A 69 11.69 2.30 -1.78
N SER A 70 12.70 1.44 -1.64
CA SER A 70 12.76 0.40 -0.59
C SER A 70 12.56 0.92 0.85
N PRO A 71 13.05 2.12 1.24
CA PRO A 71 12.87 2.60 2.61
C PRO A 71 11.42 2.97 2.96
N VAL A 72 10.56 3.20 1.96
CA VAL A 72 9.22 3.77 2.17
C VAL A 72 8.33 2.83 2.97
N VAL A 73 8.24 1.55 2.59
CA VAL A 73 7.36 0.59 3.28
C VAL A 73 7.71 0.49 4.78
N PRO A 74 8.93 0.12 5.21
CA PRO A 74 9.22 0.02 6.64
C PRO A 74 9.17 1.36 7.39
N SER A 75 9.32 2.51 6.72
CA SER A 75 9.34 3.82 7.37
C SER A 75 7.97 4.48 7.49
N CYS A 76 7.07 4.21 6.54
CA CYS A 76 5.82 4.96 6.35
C CYS A 76 4.56 4.10 6.47
N LEU A 77 4.68 2.77 6.50
CA LEU A 77 3.54 1.85 6.56
C LEU A 77 2.46 2.22 7.58
N PRO A 78 2.77 2.66 8.82
CA PRO A 78 1.73 3.01 9.79
C PRO A 78 0.79 4.15 9.35
N THR A 79 1.23 5.00 8.42
CA THR A 79 0.47 6.18 7.96
C THR A 79 0.16 6.15 6.46
N LEU A 80 0.44 5.04 5.76
CA LEU A 80 0.10 4.90 4.35
C LEU A 80 -1.37 4.53 4.18
N GLU A 81 -2.04 5.18 3.24
CA GLU A 81 -3.33 4.70 2.76
C GLU A 81 -3.15 3.34 2.05
N TRP A 82 -4.15 2.47 2.11
CA TRP A 82 -4.13 1.16 1.48
C TRP A 82 -3.88 1.23 -0.05
N GLU A 83 -4.35 2.28 -0.73
CA GLU A 83 -4.09 2.52 -2.15
C GLU A 83 -2.59 2.75 -2.41
N ASP A 84 -1.98 3.66 -1.64
CA ASP A 84 -0.56 3.97 -1.74
C ASP A 84 0.31 2.78 -1.33
N GLU A 85 -0.04 2.07 -0.26
CA GLU A 85 0.66 0.85 0.15
C GLU A 85 0.69 -0.17 -0.99
N GLY A 86 -0.47 -0.43 -1.61
CA GLY A 86 -0.59 -1.38 -2.71
C GLY A 86 0.18 -0.97 -3.95
N ALA A 87 0.13 0.30 -4.32
CA ALA A 87 0.91 0.84 -5.43
C ALA A 87 2.42 0.73 -5.16
N ILE A 88 2.89 1.15 -3.99
CA ILE A 88 4.31 1.12 -3.61
C ILE A 88 4.84 -0.31 -3.54
N ARG A 89 4.09 -1.25 -2.97
CA ARG A 89 4.49 -2.67 -2.93
C ARG A 89 4.62 -3.25 -4.33
N ASN A 90 3.72 -2.92 -5.25
CA ASN A 90 3.80 -3.35 -6.64
C ASN A 90 4.99 -2.75 -7.38
N ASP A 91 5.22 -1.44 -7.23
CA ASP A 91 6.38 -0.73 -7.78
C ASP A 91 7.70 -1.33 -7.26
N LEU A 92 7.75 -1.65 -5.96
CA LEU A 92 8.90 -2.26 -5.32
C LEU A 92 9.14 -3.69 -5.83
N ALA A 93 8.08 -4.50 -5.94
CA ALA A 93 8.17 -5.89 -6.36
C ALA A 93 8.64 -6.05 -7.81
N ILE A 94 8.09 -5.27 -8.75
CA ILE A 94 8.57 -5.32 -10.13
C ILE A 94 10.03 -4.86 -10.25
N THR A 95 10.44 -3.89 -9.43
CA THR A 95 11.83 -3.42 -9.41
C THR A 95 12.78 -4.45 -8.80
N GLN A 96 12.36 -5.14 -7.74
CA GLN A 96 13.10 -6.28 -7.17
C GLN A 96 13.25 -7.40 -8.20
N TYR A 97 12.20 -7.72 -8.97
CA TYR A 97 12.29 -8.65 -10.09
C TYR A 97 13.34 -8.23 -11.12
N LYS A 98 13.35 -6.95 -11.54
CA LYS A 98 14.35 -6.43 -12.50
C LYS A 98 15.79 -6.51 -11.98
N ASN A 99 15.99 -6.55 -10.67
CA ASN A 99 17.29 -6.75 -10.02
C ASN A 99 17.60 -8.23 -9.69
N GLY A 100 16.75 -9.18 -10.08
CA GLY A 100 16.95 -10.61 -9.81
C GLY A 100 16.71 -11.02 -8.35
N LEU A 101 16.00 -10.19 -7.57
CA LEU A 101 15.67 -10.37 -6.15
C LEU A 101 14.31 -11.06 -5.99
N TYR A 102 14.17 -12.25 -6.55
CA TYR A 102 12.86 -12.91 -6.69
C TYR A 102 12.19 -13.27 -5.36
N ALA A 103 12.95 -13.73 -4.36
CA ALA A 103 12.40 -14.04 -3.05
C ALA A 103 11.86 -12.78 -2.33
N GLN A 104 12.57 -11.65 -2.45
CA GLN A 104 12.14 -10.37 -1.88
C GLN A 104 10.91 -9.82 -2.60
N CYS A 105 10.83 -10.00 -3.93
CA CYS A 105 9.62 -9.68 -4.68
C CYS A 105 8.40 -10.41 -4.15
N LEU A 106 8.50 -11.73 -3.92
CA LEU A 106 7.39 -12.52 -3.39
C LEU A 106 7.01 -12.07 -1.98
N ALA A 107 8.00 -11.85 -1.11
CA ALA A 107 7.75 -11.37 0.26
C ALA A 107 7.10 -9.97 0.28
N THR A 108 7.45 -9.08 -0.65
CA THR A 108 6.86 -7.73 -0.74
C THR A 108 5.36 -7.77 -1.06
N LEU A 109 4.92 -8.77 -1.83
CA LEU A 109 3.53 -8.95 -2.29
C LEU A 109 2.72 -9.96 -1.48
N ASP A 110 3.28 -10.52 -0.40
CA ASP A 110 2.65 -11.58 0.39
C ASP A 110 1.24 -11.18 0.87
N LYS A 111 1.07 -9.92 1.29
CA LYS A 111 -0.22 -9.32 1.68
C LYS A 111 -1.33 -9.47 0.63
N TYR A 112 -0.98 -9.51 -0.65
CA TYR A 112 -1.94 -9.61 -1.76
C TYR A 112 -1.95 -11.00 -2.40
N ALA A 113 -1.17 -11.95 -1.90
CA ALA A 113 -0.96 -13.23 -2.56
C ALA A 113 -2.24 -14.08 -2.64
N GLU A 114 -3.08 -14.03 -1.60
CA GLU A 114 -4.36 -14.75 -1.57
C GLU A 114 -5.34 -14.20 -2.60
N ASP A 115 -5.60 -12.89 -2.57
CA ASP A 115 -6.54 -12.26 -3.52
C ASP A 115 -6.01 -12.30 -4.96
N ALA A 116 -4.69 -12.21 -5.14
CA ALA A 116 -4.08 -12.42 -6.46
C ALA A 116 -4.28 -13.83 -7.00
N ALA A 117 -4.57 -14.83 -6.16
CA ALA A 117 -4.86 -16.20 -6.59
C ALA A 117 -6.34 -16.43 -6.94
N LYS A 118 -7.24 -15.52 -6.54
CA LYS A 118 -8.67 -15.55 -6.86
C LYS A 118 -8.93 -14.96 -8.25
N ASP A 119 -10.11 -15.22 -8.80
CA ASP A 119 -10.64 -14.41 -9.91
C ASP A 119 -10.99 -12.99 -9.43
N ASP A 120 -11.32 -12.12 -10.37
CA ASP A 120 -11.50 -10.70 -10.09
C ASP A 120 -12.74 -10.40 -9.23
N ASP A 121 -13.85 -11.14 -9.42
CA ASP A 121 -15.08 -10.93 -8.65
C ASP A 121 -14.89 -11.40 -7.21
N ALA A 122 -14.27 -12.57 -7.02
CA ALA A 122 -13.95 -13.10 -5.69
C ALA A 122 -12.89 -12.26 -4.96
N ALA A 123 -11.97 -11.60 -5.67
CA ALA A 123 -10.94 -10.75 -5.06
C ALA A 123 -11.49 -9.45 -4.47
N VAL A 124 -12.65 -8.98 -4.93
CA VAL A 124 -13.30 -7.75 -4.43
C VAL A 124 -14.58 -8.03 -3.64
N GLU A 125 -14.85 -9.29 -3.28
CA GLU A 125 -15.99 -9.63 -2.45
C GLU A 125 -15.96 -8.83 -1.13
N GLY A 126 -17.06 -8.14 -0.83
CA GLY A 126 -17.18 -7.27 0.36
C GLY A 126 -16.67 -5.84 0.19
N TRP A 127 -16.05 -5.49 -0.94
CA TRP A 127 -15.70 -4.10 -1.25
C TRP A 127 -16.91 -3.31 -1.76
N THR A 128 -16.98 -2.03 -1.42
CA THR A 128 -17.96 -1.14 -2.05
C THR A 128 -17.60 -0.91 -3.52
N PRO A 129 -18.57 -0.73 -4.43
CA PRO A 129 -18.28 -0.58 -5.86
C PRO A 129 -17.23 0.49 -6.19
N MET A 130 -17.23 1.60 -5.46
CA MET A 130 -16.29 2.71 -5.65
C MET A 130 -14.83 2.31 -5.33
N LEU A 131 -14.63 1.41 -4.36
CA LEU A 131 -13.32 0.98 -3.89
C LEU A 131 -12.87 -0.34 -4.55
N ALA A 132 -13.82 -1.17 -4.99
CA ALA A 132 -13.57 -2.45 -5.63
C ALA A 132 -12.65 -2.30 -6.85
N ASP A 133 -12.94 -1.38 -7.77
CA ASP A 133 -12.12 -1.17 -8.97
C ASP A 133 -10.68 -0.75 -8.65
N ARG A 134 -10.52 0.09 -7.62
CA ARG A 134 -9.21 0.59 -7.16
C ARG A 134 -8.40 -0.52 -6.50
N TYR A 135 -9.04 -1.31 -5.63
CA TYR A 135 -8.42 -2.48 -5.02
C TYR A 135 -8.05 -3.52 -6.07
N LEU A 136 -8.94 -3.79 -7.02
CA LEU A 136 -8.71 -4.75 -8.09
C LEU A 136 -7.51 -4.37 -8.96
N ALA A 137 -7.26 -3.08 -9.19
CA ALA A 137 -6.06 -2.62 -9.90
C ALA A 137 -4.77 -3.04 -9.17
N ILE A 138 -4.74 -2.94 -7.84
CA ILE A 138 -3.61 -3.38 -7.00
C ILE A 138 -3.44 -4.90 -7.09
N VAL A 139 -4.53 -5.65 -6.96
CA VAL A 139 -4.53 -7.12 -6.99
C VAL A 139 -4.08 -7.65 -8.36
N ARG A 140 -4.57 -7.08 -9.47
CA ARG A 140 -4.15 -7.47 -10.83
C ARG A 140 -2.67 -7.20 -11.07
N ALA A 141 -2.15 -6.07 -10.58
CA ALA A 141 -0.72 -5.78 -10.62
C ALA A 141 0.08 -6.80 -9.79
N ALA A 142 -0.39 -7.13 -8.59
CA ALA A 142 0.25 -8.10 -7.71
C ALA A 142 0.28 -9.49 -8.35
N ARG A 143 -0.85 -9.95 -8.92
CA ARG A 143 -0.97 -11.22 -9.65
C ARG A 143 0.06 -11.32 -10.77
N THR A 144 0.19 -10.26 -11.57
CA THR A 144 1.18 -10.18 -12.66
C THR A 144 2.61 -10.29 -12.12
N ASN A 145 2.94 -9.48 -11.10
CA ASN A 145 4.28 -9.42 -10.52
C ASN A 145 4.66 -10.72 -9.80
N ILE A 146 3.77 -11.33 -9.03
CA ILE A 146 3.95 -12.66 -8.40
C ILE A 146 4.27 -13.69 -9.48
N GLY A 147 3.52 -13.70 -10.59
CA GLY A 147 3.77 -14.60 -11.71
C GLY A 147 5.17 -14.44 -12.31
N LEU A 148 5.64 -13.20 -12.48
CA LEU A 148 7.01 -12.91 -12.95
C LEU A 148 8.06 -13.39 -11.94
N CYS A 149 7.86 -13.11 -10.66
CA CYS A 149 8.83 -13.43 -9.61
C CYS A 149 8.94 -14.93 -9.37
N ARG A 150 7.84 -15.68 -9.41
CA ARG A 150 7.87 -17.16 -9.38
C ARG A 150 8.65 -17.72 -10.56
N LYS A 151 8.38 -17.26 -11.79
CA LYS A 151 9.11 -17.69 -12.99
C LYS A 151 10.60 -17.35 -12.92
N GLY A 152 10.95 -16.19 -12.36
CA GLY A 152 12.34 -15.80 -12.14
C GLY A 152 13.05 -16.70 -11.12
N ALA A 153 12.38 -17.03 -10.01
CA ALA A 153 12.91 -17.88 -8.96
C ALA A 153 13.21 -19.31 -9.44
N THR A 154 12.39 -19.86 -10.34
CA THR A 154 12.58 -21.22 -10.88
C THR A 154 13.62 -21.32 -12.00
N LYS A 155 14.09 -20.18 -12.53
CA LYS A 155 15.08 -20.13 -13.63
C LYS A 155 16.53 -19.96 -13.13
N LYS A 156 16.72 -19.82 -11.82
CA LYS A 156 18.03 -19.73 -11.15
C LYS A 156 18.43 -21.11 -10.66
#